data_AF-A0A845AXK6-F1
#
_entry.id   AF-A0A845AXK6-F1
#
_cell.length_a   1.000
_cell.length_b   1.000
_cell.length_c   1.000
_cell.angle_alpha   90.00
_cell.angle_beta   90.00
_cell.angle_gamma   90.00
#
_symmetry.space_group_name_H-M   'P 1'
#
loop_
_entity.id
_entity.type
_entity.pdbx_description
1 polymer ?
#
loop_
_entity_poly.entity_id
_entity_poly.type
_entity_poly.pdbx_seq_one_letter_code
_entity_poly.pdbx_strand_id
1 'polypeptide(L)' 'MVAIKLEKPWTYRTPEVTIDYTAGEHEVFQCIADKAETEGVIAKEEEDAKEPAPRTTRKAKG' A
#
# COMPACT_ATOMS: atom_id res chain seq x y z
N MET A 1 -1.66 -0.06 -14.17
CA MET A 1 -2.60 0.49 -13.18
C MET A 1 -3.11 -0.68 -12.34
N VAL A 2 -3.56 -0.43 -11.12
CA VAL A 2 -3.95 -1.44 -10.14
C VAL A 2 -5.35 -1.08 -9.63
N ALA A 3 -6.22 -2.08 -9.49
CA ALA A 3 -7.53 -1.89 -8.91
C ALA A 3 -7.43 -1.93 -7.38
N ILE A 4 -7.93 -0.89 -6.71
CA ILE A 4 -8.06 -0.84 -5.26
C ILE A 4 -9.53 -0.73 -4.88
N LYS A 5 -9.89 -1.29 -3.72
CA LYS A 5 -11.25 -1.21 -3.17
C LYS A 5 -11.25 -0.41 -1.88
N LEU A 6 -11.79 0.79 -1.95
CA LEU A 6 -11.92 1.70 -0.81
C LEU A 6 -13.24 1.45 -0.08
N GLU A 7 -13.18 1.08 1.20
CA GLU A 7 -14.38 0.91 2.02
C GLU A 7 -15.07 2.24 2.37
N LYS A 8 -14.29 3.33 2.38
CA LYS A 8 -14.72 4.69 2.72
C LYS A 8 -14.09 5.68 1.73
N PRO A 9 -14.71 6.86 1.52
CA PRO A 9 -14.09 7.89 0.70
C PRO A 9 -12.73 8.28 1.28
N TRP A 10 -11.74 8.45 0.41
CA TRP A 10 -10.38 8.76 0.78
C TRP A 10 -9.78 9.78 -0.16
N THR A 11 -9.03 10.72 0.39
CA THR A 11 -8.38 11.77 -0.38
C THR A 11 -6.91 11.46 -0.49
N TYR A 12 -6.46 11.11 -1.69
CA TYR A 12 -5.05 10.99 -1.99
C TYR A 12 -4.44 12.39 -2.08
N ARG A 13 -3.57 12.73 -1.14
CA ARG A 13 -2.91 14.04 -1.07
C ARG A 13 -1.40 13.93 -1.19
N THR A 14 -0.83 14.54 -2.21
CA THR A 14 0.61 14.78 -2.37
C THR A 14 0.88 16.28 -2.47
N PRO A 15 2.15 16.73 -2.35
CA PRO A 15 2.49 18.15 -2.51
C PRO A 15 2.08 18.72 -3.88
N GLU A 16 1.98 17.87 -4.90
CA GLU A 16 1.69 18.26 -6.28
C GLU A 16 0.23 18.02 -6.68
N VAL A 17 -0.45 17.07 -6.05
CA VAL A 17 -1.76 16.57 -6.50
C VAL A 17 -2.66 16.26 -5.31
N THR A 18 -3.94 16.62 -5.41
CA THR A 18 -4.98 16.17 -4.47
C THR A 18 -6.11 15.56 -5.28
N ILE A 19 -6.46 14.30 -5.00
CA ILE A 19 -7.52 13.55 -5.68
C ILE A 19 -8.44 12.95 -4.63
N ASP A 20 -9.73 13.25 -4.74
CA ASP A 20 -10.76 12.68 -3.89
C ASP A 20 -11.32 11.41 -4.54
N TYR A 21 -11.13 10.27 -3.87
CA TYR A 21 -11.71 8.99 -4.26
C TYR A 21 -12.94 8.68 -3.41
N THR A 22 -14.03 8.30 -4.04
CA THR A 22 -15.23 7.82 -3.34
C THR A 22 -15.03 6.39 -2.81
N ALA A 23 -15.87 5.94 -1.89
CA ALA A 23 -15.89 4.51 -1.57
C ALA A 23 -16.27 3.69 -2.81
N GLY A 24 -15.63 2.53 -3.00
CA GLY A 24 -15.82 1.67 -4.17
C GLY A 24 -14.50 1.18 -4.78
N GLU A 25 -14.61 0.60 -5.97
CA GLU A 25 -13.47 0.09 -6.73
C GLU A 25 -12.94 1.19 -7.66
N HIS A 26 -11.63 1.44 -7.60
CA HIS A 26 -10.94 2.45 -8.41
C HIS A 26 -9.69 1.87 -9.04
N GLU A 27 -9.46 2.20 -10.31
CA GLU A 27 -8.23 1.86 -11.00
C GLU A 27 -7.23 3.02 -10.84
N VAL A 28 -6.14 2.79 -10.11
CA VAL A 28 -5.16 3.81 -9.73
C VAL A 28 -3.74 3.40 -10.10
N PHE A 29 -2.80 4.33 -9.98
CA PHE A 29 -1.38 3.99 -10.10
C PHE A 29 -0.89 3.24 -8.85
N GLN A 30 0.16 2.42 -9.02
CA GLN A 30 0.72 1.63 -7.93
C GLN A 30 1.17 2.49 -6.73
N CYS A 31 1.65 3.72 -6.97
CA CYS A 31 2.00 4.68 -5.92
C CYS A 31 0.80 5.14 -5.07
N ILE A 32 -0.40 5.17 -5.66
CA ILE A 32 -1.64 5.53 -4.95
C ILE A 32 -2.11 4.33 -4.13
N ALA A 33 -2.04 3.12 -4.69
CA ALA A 33 -2.35 1.88 -3.99
C ALA A 33 -1.43 1.67 -2.76
N ASP A 34 -0.12 1.84 -2.92
CA ASP A 34 0.87 1.73 -1.84
C ASP A 34 0.59 2.73 -0.71
N LYS A 35 0.18 3.95 -1.06
CA LYS A 35 -0.19 4.97 -0.07
C LYS A 35 -1.51 4.66 0.62
N ALA A 36 -2.51 4.18 -0.11
CA ALA A 36 -3.79 3.76 0.46
C ALA A 36 -3.60 2.59 1.43
N GLU A 37 -2.70 1.67 1.11
CA GLU A 37 -2.30 0.54 1.95
C GLU A 37 -1.54 1.02 3.20
N THR A 38 -0.57 1.92 3.02
CA THR A 38 0.22 2.50 4.12
C THR A 38 -0.64 3.29 5.10
N GLU A 39 -1.64 4.03 4.61
CA GLU A 39 -2.62 4.74 5.45
C GLU A 39 -3.70 3.79 6.04
N GLY A 40 -3.72 2.52 5.64
CA GLY A 40 -4.66 1.51 6.14
C GLY A 40 -6.09 1.69 5.62
N VAL A 41 -6.25 2.35 4.48
CA VAL A 41 -7.55 2.66 3.85
C VAL A 41 -8.05 1.49 3.01
N ILE A 42 -7.13 0.70 2.45
CA ILE A 42 -7.42 -0.56 1.80
C ILE A 42 -6.82 -1.70 2.62
N ALA A 43 -7.57 -2.80 2.77
CA ALA A 43 -7.05 -4.01 3.37
C ALA A 43 -6.12 -4.69 2.35
N LYS A 44 -4.95 -5.16 2.80
CA LYS A 44 -4.09 -6.02 1.98
C LYS A 44 -4.85 -7.28 1.59
N GLU A 45 -5.21 -7.41 0.31
CA GLU A 45 -5.19 -8.74 -0.28
C GLU A 45 -3.71 -9.06 -0.50
N GLU A 46 -3.22 -9.90 0.40
CA GLU A 46 -1.85 -10.35 0.53
C GLU A 46 -1.40 -11.10 -0.74
N GLU A 47 -0.98 -10.38 -1.78
CA GLU A 47 -0.27 -10.96 -2.92
C GLU A 47 0.86 -10.02 -3.38
N ASP A 48 1.93 -9.95 -2.61
CA ASP A 48 3.28 -10.15 -3.14
C ASP A 48 4.23 -10.43 -1.97
N ALA A 49 4.33 -11.72 -1.63
CA ALA A 49 5.42 -12.22 -0.82
C ALA A 49 6.73 -12.06 -1.60
N LYS A 50 7.35 -10.89 -1.49
CA LYS A 50 8.78 -10.74 -1.75
C LYS A 50 9.46 -10.11 -0.55
N GLU A 51 9.46 -10.86 0.55
CA GLU A 51 10.58 -10.83 1.48
C GLU A 51 11.86 -11.18 0.70
N PRO A 52 12.85 -10.28 0.54
CA PRO A 52 14.20 -10.76 0.72
C PRO A 52 14.32 -11.08 2.20
N ALA A 53 14.22 -12.37 2.53
CA ALA A 53 14.28 -12.91 3.88
C ALA A 53 15.26 -12.14 4.78
N PRO A 54 14.91 -11.86 6.05
CA PRO A 54 15.88 -11.30 6.99
C PRO A 54 17.01 -12.32 7.13
N ARG A 55 18.23 -12.01 6.66
CA ARG A 55 19.41 -12.77 7.08
C ARG A 55 19.61 -12.49 8.56
N THR A 56 18.97 -13.33 9.36
CA THR A 56 19.12 -13.48 10.80
C THR A 56 20.60 -13.41 11.16
N THR A 57 20.93 -12.50 12.07
CA THR A 57 22.17 -12.51 12.83
C THR A 57 22.41 -13.87 13.49
N ARG A 58 23.56 -14.50 13.28
CA ARG A 58 24.10 -15.46 14.26
C ARG A 58 25.18 -14.79 15.09
N LYS A 59 24.99 -14.84 16.41
CA LYS A 59 25.88 -14.39 17.47
C LYS A 59 27.22 -15.16 17.48
N ALA A 60 28.25 -14.42 17.89
CA ALA A 60 29.46 -14.76 18.66
C ALA A 60 29.84 -16.23 18.93
N LYS A 61 31.14 -16.56 18.76
CA LYS A 61 32.00 -17.30 19.72
C LYS A 61 33.46 -17.36 19.20
N GLY A 62 34.44 -16.92 20.01
CA GLY A 62 35.88 -17.11 19.78
C GLY A 62 36.71 -15.92 20.18
#